data_AF-A0A1I3BHF3-F1
#
_entry.id   AF-A0A1I3BHF3-F1
#
_cell.length_a   1.000
_cell.length_b   1.000
_cell.length_c   1.000
_cell.angle_alpha   90.00
_cell.angle_beta   90.00
_cell.angle_gamma   90.00
#
_symmetry.space_group_name_H-M   'P 1'
#
loop_
_entity.id
_entity.type
_entity.pdbx_description
1 polymer ?
#
loop_
_entity_poly.entity_id
_entity_poly.type
_entity_poly.pdbx_seq_one_letter_code
_entity_poly.pdbx_strand_id
1 'polypeptide(L)'
;MTSFEHSSPDPVDLPDCRLYVPEPTGWKAQILTSGEKVYCFAKNPGEDYYHLILDGEVFMQKGNEIFCLRCALRQNILTRDRLFWQHRVKKN
;
A
#
# COMPACT_ATOMS: atom_id res chain seq x y z
N MET A 1 51.00 -12.28 -9.84
CA MET A 1 50.07 -11.81 -8.79
C MET A 1 49.06 -10.90 -9.47
N THR A 2 47.96 -11.46 -9.96
CA THR A 2 46.88 -10.69 -10.60
C THR A 2 45.83 -10.38 -9.54
N SER A 3 45.80 -9.13 -9.09
CA SER A 3 44.78 -8.61 -8.20
C SER A 3 43.44 -8.62 -8.92
N PHE A 4 42.49 -9.42 -8.42
CA PHE A 4 41.09 -9.33 -8.83
C PHE A 4 40.47 -8.16 -8.06
N GLU A 5 40.23 -7.05 -8.75
CA GLU A 5 39.45 -5.95 -8.20
C GLU A 5 38.01 -6.44 -7.97
N HIS A 6 37.62 -6.55 -6.70
CA HIS A 6 36.25 -6.83 -6.30
C HIS A 6 35.43 -5.56 -6.54
N SER A 7 34.87 -5.41 -7.73
CA SER A 7 33.86 -4.39 -7.98
C SER A 7 32.61 -4.75 -7.17
N SER A 8 32.33 -4.02 -6.09
CA SER A 8 31.04 -4.10 -5.42
C SER A 8 29.94 -3.84 -6.46
N PRO A 9 28.87 -4.64 -6.51
CA PRO A 9 27.75 -4.34 -7.39
C PRO A 9 27.20 -2.96 -7.05
N ASP A 10 26.94 -2.15 -8.06
CA ASP A 10 26.26 -0.86 -7.89
C ASP A 10 24.99 -1.07 -7.06
N PRO A 11 24.66 -0.15 -6.14
CA PRO A 11 23.43 -0.27 -5.36
C PRO A 11 22.25 -0.39 -6.31
N VAL A 12 21.53 -1.51 -6.21
CA VAL A 12 20.30 -1.75 -6.96
C VAL A 12 19.36 -0.59 -6.66
N ASP A 13 19.06 0.24 -7.65
CA ASP A 13 18.08 1.32 -7.53
C ASP A 13 16.70 0.67 -7.32
N LEU A 14 16.30 0.56 -6.06
CA LEU A 14 15.02 -0.03 -5.68
C LEU A 14 13.91 0.99 -5.97
N PRO A 15 12.82 0.58 -6.64
CA PRO A 15 11.73 1.49 -6.92
C PRO A 15 11.12 2.04 -5.64
N ASP A 16 10.76 3.32 -5.65
CA ASP A 16 10.08 3.96 -4.53
C ASP A 16 8.66 3.40 -4.37
N CYS A 17 8.51 2.49 -3.42
CA CYS A 17 7.24 1.80 -3.11
C CYS A 17 6.47 2.45 -1.95
N ARG A 18 6.80 3.68 -1.56
CA ARG A 18 6.11 4.34 -0.45
C ARG A 18 4.65 4.60 -0.75
N LEU A 19 3.84 4.47 0.29
CA LEU A 19 2.41 4.73 0.28
C LEU A 19 2.11 5.79 1.34
N TYR A 20 1.20 6.70 0.99
CA TYR A 20 0.77 7.79 1.85
C TYR A 20 -0.74 7.70 2.04
N VAL A 21 -1.22 8.05 3.23
CA VAL A 21 -2.65 8.18 3.53
C VAL A 21 -2.97 9.67 3.53
N PRO A 22 -3.67 10.21 2.51
CA PRO A 22 -3.95 11.64 2.47
C PRO A 22 -4.72 12.09 3.72
N GLU A 23 -5.78 11.40 4.12
CA GLU A 23 -6.54 11.71 5.33
C GLU A 23 -6.26 10.68 6.42
N PRO A 24 -5.17 10.81 7.20
CA PRO A 24 -4.70 9.71 8.07
C PRO A 24 -5.63 9.41 9.25
N THR A 25 -6.47 10.36 9.66
CA THR A 25 -7.32 10.22 10.85
C THR A 25 -8.24 8.99 10.77
N GLY A 26 -8.06 8.08 11.72
CA GLY A 26 -8.85 6.86 11.88
C GLY A 26 -8.37 5.66 11.06
N TRP A 27 -7.39 5.84 10.17
CA TRP A 27 -6.81 4.74 9.40
C TRP A 27 -5.65 4.06 10.14
N LYS A 28 -5.56 2.74 9.99
CA LYS A 28 -4.46 1.92 10.48
C LYS A 28 -3.94 1.06 9.34
N ALA A 29 -2.62 0.99 9.18
CA ALA A 29 -1.96 -0.03 8.39
C ALA A 29 -1.66 -1.23 9.30
N GLN A 30 -2.02 -2.44 8.86
CA GLN A 30 -1.88 -3.68 9.63
C GLN A 30 -1.38 -4.80 8.75
N ILE A 31 -0.84 -5.85 9.37
CA ILE A 31 -0.45 -7.11 8.71
C ILE A 31 -1.42 -8.18 9.18
N LEU A 32 -1.99 -8.97 8.27
CA LEU A 32 -2.84 -10.09 8.66
C LEU A 32 -1.97 -11.22 9.23
N THR A 33 -2.25 -11.65 10.45
CA THR A 33 -1.50 -12.72 11.13
C THR A 33 -2.40 -13.71 11.88
N SER A 34 -3.72 -13.65 11.69
CA SER A 34 -4.67 -14.46 12.46
C SER A 34 -4.89 -15.86 11.89
N GLY A 35 -4.49 -16.14 10.65
CA GLY A 35 -4.87 -17.38 9.97
C GLY A 35 -6.34 -17.41 9.51
N GLU A 36 -7.09 -16.33 9.75
CA GLU A 36 -8.48 -16.22 9.38
C GLU A 36 -8.64 -15.68 7.94
N LYS A 37 -9.74 -16.06 7.29
CA LYS A 37 -10.10 -15.49 6.00
C LYS A 37 -10.67 -14.09 6.18
N VAL A 38 -9.86 -13.09 5.90
CA VAL A 38 -10.30 -11.69 5.88
C VAL A 38 -10.53 -11.26 4.43
N TYR A 39 -11.64 -10.58 4.18
CA TYR A 39 -11.99 -10.09 2.85
C TYR A 39 -11.95 -8.56 2.82
N CYS A 40 -11.48 -8.01 1.71
CA CYS A 40 -11.55 -6.59 1.43
C CYS A 40 -13.02 -6.15 1.33
N PHE A 41 -13.33 -4.97 1.87
CA PHE A 41 -14.64 -4.33 1.85
C PHE A 41 -15.07 -3.87 0.45
N ALA A 42 -14.13 -3.78 -0.50
CA ALA A 42 -14.38 -3.28 -1.85
C ALA A 42 -14.23 -4.38 -2.91
N LYS A 43 -15.00 -4.22 -3.99
CA LYS A 43 -14.83 -4.92 -5.27
C LYS A 43 -14.37 -3.94 -6.34
N ASN A 44 -13.63 -4.40 -7.34
CA ASN A 44 -13.38 -3.59 -8.53
C ASN A 44 -14.63 -3.59 -9.44
N PRO A 45 -14.77 -2.58 -10.31
CA PRO A 45 -15.82 -2.58 -11.32
C PRO A 45 -15.78 -3.88 -12.15
N GLY A 46 -16.92 -4.57 -12.24
CA GLY A 46 -17.06 -5.83 -12.95
C GLY A 46 -16.73 -7.09 -12.14
N GLU A 47 -16.24 -6.98 -10.90
CA GLU A 47 -16.04 -8.14 -10.02
C GLU A 47 -17.30 -8.42 -9.18
N ASP A 48 -17.66 -9.69 -9.07
CA ASP A 48 -18.74 -10.19 -8.22
C ASP A 48 -18.23 -10.79 -6.89
N TYR A 49 -16.92 -10.85 -6.70
CA TYR A 49 -16.26 -11.34 -5.49
C TYR A 49 -15.52 -10.22 -4.73
N TYR A 50 -15.29 -10.43 -3.43
CA TYR A 50 -14.40 -9.61 -2.62
C TYR A 50 -12.98 -10.18 -2.65
N HIS A 51 -11.95 -9.32 -2.64
CA HIS A 51 -10.56 -9.79 -2.59
C HIS A 51 -10.26 -10.42 -1.24
N LEU A 52 -9.77 -11.66 -1.24
CA LEU A 52 -9.23 -12.29 -0.05
C LEU A 52 -7.90 -11.61 0.30
N ILE A 53 -7.74 -11.24 1.57
CA ILE A 53 -6.48 -10.75 2.15
C ILE A 53 -5.78 -11.96 2.77
N LEU A 54 -4.51 -12.15 2.42
CA LEU A 54 -3.75 -13.31 2.84
C LEU A 54 -2.93 -13.02 4.10
N ASP A 55 -2.61 -14.07 4.87
CA ASP A 55 -1.65 -13.95 5.96
C ASP A 55 -0.32 -13.35 5.45
N GLY A 56 0.25 -12.42 6.22
CA GLY A 56 1.41 -11.64 5.85
C GLY A 56 1.12 -10.43 4.95
N GLU A 57 -0.09 -10.29 4.42
CA GLU A 57 -0.46 -9.14 3.59
C GLU A 57 -0.69 -7.89 4.45
N VAL A 58 -0.13 -6.76 4.00
CA VAL A 58 -0.42 -5.45 4.58
C VAL A 58 -1.79 -4.98 4.08
N PHE A 59 -2.65 -4.49 4.97
CA PHE A 59 -3.95 -3.94 4.64
C PHE A 59 -4.24 -2.65 5.42
N MET A 60 -5.22 -1.89 4.95
CA MET A 60 -5.71 -0.69 5.61
C MET A 60 -7.02 -0.97 6.34
N GLN A 61 -7.19 -0.44 7.54
CA GLN A 61 -8.44 -0.55 8.30
C GLN A 61 -8.89 0.80 8.86
N LYS A 62 -10.19 1.07 8.80
CA LYS A 62 -10.85 2.16 9.52
C LYS A 62 -12.19 1.66 10.07
N GLY A 63 -12.31 1.60 11.40
CA GLY A 63 -13.46 0.93 12.03
C GLY A 63 -13.56 -0.54 11.60
N ASN A 64 -14.67 -0.91 10.97
CA ASN A 64 -14.93 -2.27 10.47
C ASN A 64 -14.61 -2.43 8.97
N GLU A 65 -14.18 -1.36 8.30
CA GLU A 65 -13.84 -1.41 6.88
C GLU A 65 -12.38 -1.82 6.70
N ILE A 66 -12.15 -2.88 5.94
CA ILE A 66 -10.83 -3.44 5.66
C ILE A 66 -10.56 -3.36 4.15
N PHE A 67 -9.39 -2.84 3.75
CA PHE A 67 -9.02 -2.69 2.35
C PHE A 67 -7.65 -3.30 2.06
N CYS A 68 -7.56 -4.17 1.06
CA CYS A 68 -6.27 -4.54 0.48
C CYS A 68 -5.61 -3.30 -0.14
N LEU A 69 -4.27 -3.27 -0.26
CA LEU A 69 -3.57 -2.08 -0.76
C LEU A 69 -3.98 -1.69 -2.17
N ARG A 70 -4.35 -2.66 -3.02
CA ARG A 70 -4.84 -2.41 -4.38
C ARG A 70 -6.14 -1.60 -4.37
N CYS A 71 -7.13 -2.03 -3.59
CA CYS A 71 -8.39 -1.31 -3.47
C CYS A 71 -8.23 0.03 -2.76
N ALA A 72 -7.37 0.10 -1.73
CA ALA A 72 -7.07 1.35 -1.05
C ALA A 72 -6.44 2.39 -1.98
N LEU A 73 -5.53 1.99 -2.87
CA LEU A 73 -4.98 2.85 -3.93
C LEU A 73 -6.05 3.29 -4.94
N ARG A 74 -6.87 2.34 -5.44
CA ARG A 74 -7.92 2.65 -6.42
C ARG A 74 -8.96 3.63 -5.88
N GLN A 75 -9.27 3.56 -4.59
CA GLN A 75 -10.24 4.44 -3.94
C GLN A 75 -9.64 5.74 -3.39
N ASN A 76 -8.36 6.03 -3.66
CA ASN A 76 -7.64 7.20 -3.14
C ASN A 76 -7.55 7.27 -1.60
N ILE A 77 -7.76 6.14 -0.91
CA ILE A 77 -7.43 6.00 0.52
C ILE A 77 -5.91 6.05 0.70
N LEU A 78 -5.19 5.42 -0.25
CA LEU A 78 -3.75 5.50 -0.37
C LEU A 78 -3.35 6.23 -1.65
N THR A 79 -2.16 6.82 -1.64
CA THR A 79 -1.50 7.36 -2.83
C THR A 79 -0.01 7.03 -2.82
N ARG A 80 0.59 6.97 -4.01
CA ARG A 80 2.05 6.93 -4.21
C ARG A 80 2.65 8.33 -4.42
N ASP A 81 1.80 9.34 -4.58
CA ASP A 81 2.25 10.73 -4.74
C ASP A 81 2.83 11.23 -3.41
N ARG A 82 4.16 11.37 -3.35
CA ARG A 82 4.85 11.95 -2.19
C ARG A 82 4.49 13.40 -1.93
N LEU A 83 4.08 14.13 -2.95
CA LEU A 83 3.73 15.55 -2.90
C LEU A 83 2.23 15.79 -2.68
N PHE A 84 1.47 14.75 -2.31
CA PHE A 84 0.02 14.85 -2.05
C PHE A 84 -0.35 15.97 -1.06
N TRP A 85 0.55 16.29 -0.12
CA TRP A 85 0.35 17.35 0.87
C TRP A 85 0.43 18.76 0.25
N GLN A 86 1.19 18.95 -0.83
CA GLN A 86 1.28 20.23 -1.56
C GLN A 86 0.08 20.42 -2.49
N HIS A 87 -0.38 19.34 -3.13
CA HIS A 87 -1.50 19.37 -4.09
C HIS A 87 -2.88 19.61 -3.44
N ARG A 88 -2.94 19.73 -2.11
CA ARG A 88 -4.18 19.93 -1.34
C ARG A 88 -4.67 21.38 -1.23
N VAL A 89 -3.96 22.33 -1.84
CA VAL A 89 -4.32 23.76 -1.88
C VAL A 89 -4.81 24.06 -3.31
N LYS A 90 -6.04 24.48 -3.65
CA LYS A 90 -7.07 25.30 -2.97
C LYS A 90 -8.48 24.73 -3.23
N LYS A 91 -9.33 24.62 -2.21
CA LYS A 91 -10.77 24.83 -2.39
C LYS A 91 -11.03 26.32 -2.18
N ASN A 92 -11.48 27.02 -3.23
CA ASN A 92 -12.11 28.33 -3.11
C ASN A 92 -13.38 28.22 -2.26
#